data_AF-A0A2S9XK77-F1
#
_entry.id   AF-A0A2S9XK77-F1
#
_cell.length_a   1.000
_cell.length_b   1.000
_cell.length_c   1.000
_cell.angle_alpha   90.00
_cell.angle_beta   90.00
_cell.angle_gamma   90.00
#
_symmetry.space_group_name_H-M   'P 1'
#
loop_
_entity.id
_entity.type
_entity.pdbx_description
1 polymer ?
#
loop_
_entity_poly.entity_id
_entity_poly.type
_entity_poly.pdbx_seq_one_letter_code
_entity_poly.pdbx_strand_id
1 'polypeptide(L)'
;MGLRKLARQRWSCVAKSVEERFTVAPKHAASSKGRVRVEIARDREWERQYAEARALLLAGKPAVFPAGTYWLRRFAGVSVAGQAP
;
A
#
# COMPACT_ATOMS: atom_id res chain seq x y z
N MET A 1 -10.28 -15.16 10.14
CA MET A 1 -11.05 -16.41 9.98
C MET A 1 -10.45 -17.30 8.90
N GLY A 2 -9.67 -18.33 9.25
CA GLY A 2 -9.07 -19.23 8.25
C GLY A 2 -10.08 -20.21 7.61
N LEU A 3 -9.76 -20.75 6.43
CA LEU A 3 -10.62 -21.71 5.67
C LEU A 3 -11.09 -22.90 6.51
N ARG A 4 -10.24 -23.43 7.41
CA ARG A 4 -10.58 -24.54 8.32
C ARG A 4 -11.62 -24.14 9.38
N LYS A 5 -11.62 -22.88 9.83
CA LYS A 5 -12.63 -22.39 10.78
C LYS A 5 -13.97 -22.17 10.09
N LEU A 6 -13.96 -21.61 8.88
CA LEU A 6 -15.16 -21.44 8.06
C LEU A 6 -15.83 -22.78 7.71
N ALA A 7 -15.05 -23.80 7.35
CA ALA A 7 -15.59 -25.13 7.06
C ALA A 7 -16.26 -25.81 8.27
N ARG A 8 -15.88 -25.44 9.50
CA ARG A 8 -16.49 -25.96 10.73
C ARG A 8 -17.72 -25.18 11.17
N GLN A 9 -18.00 -24.04 10.54
CA GLN A 9 -19.12 -23.18 10.92
C GLN A 9 -20.42 -23.72 10.31
N ARG A 10 -21.38 -24.08 11.16
CA ARG A 10 -22.75 -24.43 10.73
C ARG A 10 -23.54 -23.16 10.43
N TRP A 11 -24.47 -23.25 9.49
CA TRP A 11 -25.32 -22.12 9.08
C TRP A 11 -26.15 -21.52 10.24
N SER A 12 -26.47 -22.34 11.24
CA SER A 12 -27.22 -21.94 12.44
C SER A 12 -26.34 -21.38 13.58
N CYS A 13 -25.02 -21.33 13.41
CA CYS A 13 -24.14 -20.78 14.43
C CYS A 13 -24.04 -19.26 14.31
N VAL A 14 -24.58 -18.56 15.31
CA VAL A 14 -24.45 -17.11 15.48
C VAL A 14 -23.12 -16.77 16.18
N ALA A 15 -22.50 -15.65 15.81
CA ALA A 15 -21.29 -15.15 16.48
C ALA A 15 -21.60 -14.84 17.95
N LYS A 16 -20.91 -15.54 18.87
CA LYS A 16 -21.09 -15.39 20.32
C LYS A 16 -20.07 -14.45 20.98
N SER A 17 -19.01 -14.09 20.26
CA SER A 17 -17.95 -13.22 20.74
C SER A 17 -17.27 -12.50 19.58
N VAL A 18 -16.59 -11.39 19.90
CA VAL A 18 -15.68 -10.73 18.96
C VAL A 18 -14.46 -11.63 18.79
N GLU A 19 -14.46 -12.48 17.76
CA GLU A 19 -13.25 -13.23 17.41
C GLU A 19 -12.17 -12.28 16.89
N GLU A 20 -10.92 -12.57 17.22
CA GLU A 20 -9.77 -11.93 16.61
C GLU A 20 -9.91 -11.99 15.09
N ARG A 21 -9.96 -10.81 14.47
CA ARG A 21 -9.87 -10.66 13.02
C ARG A 21 -8.52 -11.23 12.57
N PHE A 22 -8.42 -11.54 11.28
CA PHE A 22 -7.22 -12.10 10.66
C PHE A 22 -5.94 -11.43 11.22
N THR A 23 -5.10 -12.20 11.91
CA THR A 23 -3.82 -11.72 12.48
C THR A 23 -2.79 -11.36 11.41
N VAL A 24 -3.05 -11.75 10.16
CA VAL A 24 -2.22 -11.41 9.01
C VAL A 24 -3.10 -10.67 8.00
N ALA A 25 -2.94 -9.36 7.92
CA ALA A 25 -3.32 -8.59 6.75
C ALA A 25 -2.08 -8.50 5.86
N PRO A 26 -1.89 -9.41 4.89
CA PRO A 26 -0.69 -9.37 4.06
C PRO A 26 -0.74 -8.08 3.22
N LYS A 27 0.11 -7.11 3.55
CA LYS A 27 0.30 -5.87 2.77
C LYS A 27 0.60 -6.19 1.30
N HIS A 28 1.33 -7.29 1.06
CA HIS A 28 1.61 -7.83 -0.26
C HIS A 28 1.08 -9.26 -0.34
N ALA A 29 0.14 -9.51 -1.26
CA ALA A 29 -0.43 -10.82 -1.50
C ALA A 29 -0.32 -11.16 -2.99
N ALA A 30 0.28 -12.32 -3.31
CA ALA A 30 0.33 -12.82 -4.67
C ALA A 30 0.32 -14.35 -4.68
N SER A 31 0.04 -14.94 -5.84
CA SER A 31 -0.02 -16.39 -6.05
C SER A 31 1.32 -17.12 -5.87
N SER A 32 2.45 -16.39 -5.83
CA SER A 32 3.76 -16.98 -5.58
C SER A 32 4.66 -16.04 -4.78
N LYS A 33 5.59 -16.62 -4.00
CA LYS A 33 6.58 -15.87 -3.22
C LYS A 33 7.47 -14.98 -4.10
N GLY A 34 7.76 -15.41 -5.32
CA GLY A 34 8.52 -14.62 -6.30
C GLY A 34 7.79 -13.32 -6.67
N ARG A 35 6.48 -13.40 -6.96
CA ARG A 35 5.65 -12.23 -7.25
C ARG A 35 5.57 -11.27 -6.06
N VAL A 36 5.45 -11.79 -4.84
CA VAL A 36 5.48 -10.97 -3.62
C VAL A 36 6.80 -10.19 -3.51
N ARG A 37 7.96 -10.81 -3.78
CA ARG A 37 9.25 -10.12 -3.73
C ARG A 37 9.39 -9.02 -4.77
N VAL A 38 8.91 -9.26 -5.99
CA VAL A 38 8.91 -8.24 -7.04
C VAL A 38 8.05 -7.04 -6.63
N GLU A 39 6.88 -7.28 -6.04
CA GLU A 39 6.00 -6.20 -5.57
C GLU A 39 6.64 -5.38 -4.44
N ILE A 40 7.24 -6.07 -3.45
CA ILE A 40 7.98 -5.40 -2.38
C ILE A 40 9.12 -4.52 -2.95
N ALA A 41 9.83 -5.01 -3.97
CA ALA A 41 10.91 -4.24 -4.59
C ALA A 41 10.39 -2.98 -5.29
N ARG A 42 9.25 -3.07 -5.97
CA ARG A 42 8.58 -1.91 -6.60
C ARG A 42 8.13 -0.88 -5.58
N ASP A 43 7.48 -1.34 -4.50
CA ASP A 43 6.99 -0.44 -3.45
C ASP A 43 8.15 0.28 -2.77
N ARG A 44 9.26 -0.43 -2.47
CA ARG A 44 10.47 0.19 -1.92
C ARG A 44 11.11 1.19 -2.87
N GLU A 45 11.10 0.91 -4.16
CA GLU A 45 11.61 1.85 -5.17
C GLU A 45 10.75 3.12 -5.22
N TRP A 46 9.43 2.97 -5.19
CA TRP A 46 8.51 4.10 -5.12
C TRP A 46 8.71 4.93 -3.84
N GLU A 47 8.85 4.27 -2.68
CA GLU A 47 9.11 4.92 -1.39
C GLU A 47 10.41 5.72 -1.40
N ARG A 48 11.48 5.19 -2.02
CA ARG A 48 12.75 5.91 -2.20
C ARG A 48 12.60 7.17 -3.04
N GLN A 49 12.00 7.06 -4.22
CA GLN A 49 11.76 8.20 -5.11
C GLN A 49 10.92 9.28 -4.43
N TYR A 50 9.90 8.86 -3.68
CA TYR A 50 9.07 9.78 -2.89
C TYR A 50 9.90 10.49 -1.80
N ALA A 51 10.74 9.77 -1.07
CA ALA A 51 11.57 10.33 0.00
C ALA A 51 12.58 11.36 -0.54
N GLU A 52 13.23 11.07 -1.68
CA GLU A 52 14.14 11.99 -2.35
C GLU A 52 13.43 13.26 -2.82
N ALA A 53 12.28 13.12 -3.49
CA ALA A 53 11.48 14.27 -3.91
C ALA A 53 11.01 15.11 -2.71
N ARG A 54 10.65 14.45 -1.61
CA ARG A 54 10.26 15.14 -0.37
C ARG A 54 11.41 15.89 0.27
N ALA A 55 12.62 15.33 0.27
CA ALA A 55 13.81 16.01 0.76
C ALA A 55 14.12 17.27 -0.06
N LEU A 56 13.99 17.20 -1.38
CA LEU A 56 14.15 18.36 -2.27
C LEU A 56 13.08 19.43 -2.01
N LEU A 57 11.82 19.02 -1.84
CA LEU A 57 10.73 19.94 -1.52
C LEU A 57 10.96 20.66 -0.18
N LEU A 58 11.41 19.94 0.85
CA LEU A 58 11.76 20.53 2.15
C LEU A 58 12.95 21.47 2.07
N ALA A 59 13.88 21.23 1.15
CA ALA A 59 15.00 22.13 0.84
C ALA A 59 14.60 23.34 -0.03
N GLY A 60 13.32 23.48 -0.40
CA GLY A 60 12.82 24.56 -1.26
C GLY A 60 13.23 24.42 -2.73
N LYS A 61 13.69 23.24 -3.16
CA LYS A 61 14.12 22.96 -4.54
C LYS A 61 12.95 22.40 -5.35
N PRO A 62 12.93 22.61 -6.68
CA PRO A 62 11.95 21.95 -7.54
C PRO A 62 12.12 20.43 -7.45
N ALA A 63 11.03 19.73 -7.19
CA ALA A 63 11.00 18.28 -7.03
C ALA A 63 9.87 17.67 -7.87
N VAL A 64 10.15 16.53 -8.50
CA VAL A 64 9.16 15.74 -9.24
C VAL A 64 8.84 14.50 -8.43
N PHE A 65 7.59 14.40 -7.97
CA PHE A 65 7.12 13.25 -7.21
C PHE A 65 6.75 12.08 -8.14
N PRO A 66 6.86 10.83 -7.67
CA PRO A 66 6.41 9.68 -8.44
C PRO A 66 4.88 9.68 -8.63
N ALA A 67 4.41 8.97 -9.66
CA ALA A 67 2.98 8.79 -9.94
C ALA A 67 2.24 8.23 -8.70
N GLY A 68 0.98 8.62 -8.51
CA GLY A 68 0.20 8.25 -7.32
C GLY A 68 0.24 9.29 -6.19
N THR A 69 1.03 10.36 -6.34
CA THR A 69 1.13 11.44 -5.35
C THR A 69 0.08 12.55 -5.54
N TYR A 70 -1.18 12.18 -5.73
CA TYR A 70 -2.27 13.11 -6.10
C TYR A 70 -2.50 14.20 -5.06
N TRP A 71 -2.49 13.87 -3.76
CA TRP A 71 -2.82 14.82 -2.71
C TRP A 71 -1.85 16.01 -2.68
N LEU A 72 -0.54 15.73 -2.77
CA LEU A 72 0.46 16.81 -2.82
C LEU A 72 0.36 17.60 -4.11
N ARG A 73 0.08 16.98 -5.26
CA ARG A 73 -0.18 17.74 -6.50
C ARG A 73 -1.33 18.72 -6.31
N ARG A 74 -2.45 18.25 -5.76
CA ARG A 74 -3.69 19.02 -5.64
C ARG A 74 -3.58 20.18 -4.65
N PHE A 75 -2.87 19.98 -3.53
CA PHE A 75 -2.89 20.93 -2.41
C PHE A 75 -1.55 21.61 -2.13
N ALA A 76 -0.42 21.01 -2.53
CA ALA A 76 0.92 21.56 -2.33
C ALA A 76 1.58 22.06 -3.63
N GLY A 77 0.90 21.95 -4.78
CA GLY A 77 1.39 22.49 -6.06
C GLY A 77 2.63 21.79 -6.61
N VAL A 78 2.91 20.56 -6.19
CA VAL A 78 4.10 19.82 -6.64
C VAL A 78 3.90 19.16 -8.01
N SER A 79 4.99 19.02 -8.76
CA SER A 79 5.00 18.29 -10.04
C SER A 79 5.02 16.78 -9.82
N VAL A 80 4.30 16.02 -10.65
CA VAL A 80 4.21 14.55 -10.57
C VAL A 80 4.58 13.91 -11.90
N ALA A 81 5.41 12.86 -11.88
CA ALA A 81 5.83 12.12 -13.06
C ALA A 81 4.63 11.41 -13.74
N GLY A 82 4.54 11.52 -15.07
CA GLY A 82 3.53 10.81 -15.87
C GLY A 82 2.22 11.55 -16.11
N GLN A 83 2.05 12.76 -15.57
CA GLN A 83 0.97 13.65 -15.95
C GLN A 83 1.58 15.03 -16.22
N ALA A 84 1.77 15.33 -17.51
CA ALA A 84 2.03 16.70 -17.94
C ALA A 84 0.89 17.62 -17.41
N PRO A 85 1.20 18.89 -17.09
CA PRO A 85 0.28 19.82 -16.43
C PRO A 85 -1.12 19.84 -17.04
#